data_AF-X1RT98-F1
#
_entry.id   AF-X1RT98-F1
#
_cell.length_a   1.000
_cell.length_b   1.000
_cell.length_c   1.000
_cell.angle_alpha   90.00
_cell.angle_beta   90.00
_cell.angle_gamma   90.00
#
_symmetry.space_group_name_H-M   'P 1'
#
loop_
_entity.id
_entity.type
_entity.pdbx_description
1 polymer ?
#
loop_
_entity_poly.entity_id
_entity_poly.type
_entity_poly.pdbx_seq_one_letter_code
_entity_poly.pdbx_strand_id
1 'polypeptide(L)'
;HDVTIFEAFHKTGGVMVYGIPEFRIPKVIVQKEIDILAKMGVKIICNFIVGRTRTIEQLLKKDGFDAAYIGVGAGLPRFMGIEGESLIGVYSANEYLTRANLMKAYDFGSGADTPIALSRKVAVMGGGNVAMDSARTALRLGAEKVYLVYRRTEKEMPARIEEVHHAQEEGIEFHILQSPKRIIGDRNSRVIAIECLKYRLGEPDDSGRRRPIPIEGSEFRIDVDTCIIAIGNIANPLIRQT
;
A
#
# COMPACT_ATOMS: atom_id res chain seq x y z
N HIS A 1 -19.25 7.30 28.18
CA HIS A 1 -18.70 5.93 28.22
C HIS A 1 -17.20 6.03 28.46
N ASP A 2 -16.62 5.10 29.22
CA ASP A 2 -15.15 4.94 29.30
C ASP A 2 -14.69 4.20 28.04
N VAL A 3 -13.75 4.76 27.29
CA VAL A 3 -13.37 4.29 25.94
C VAL A 3 -11.88 3.98 25.91
N THR A 4 -11.55 2.73 25.59
CA THR A 4 -10.17 2.31 25.29
C THR A 4 -10.05 1.87 23.84
N ILE A 5 -9.10 2.47 23.12
CA ILE A 5 -8.70 2.08 21.76
C ILE A 5 -7.49 1.16 21.85
N PHE A 6 -7.58 -0.01 21.24
CA PHE A 6 -6.45 -0.94 21.07
C PHE A 6 -5.91 -0.83 19.65
N GLU A 7 -4.62 -0.51 19.52
CA GLU A 7 -3.92 -0.30 18.25
C GLU A 7 -2.75 -1.28 18.12
N ALA A 8 -2.66 -1.95 16.97
CA ALA A 8 -1.63 -2.95 16.72
C ALA A 8 -0.25 -2.31 16.55
N PHE A 9 -0.17 -1.15 15.91
CA PHE A 9 1.08 -0.43 15.71
C PHE A 9 1.52 0.36 16.95
N HIS A 10 2.77 0.82 16.92
CA HIS A 10 3.33 1.71 17.95
C HIS A 10 2.78 3.15 17.85
N LYS A 11 2.05 3.48 16.78
CA LYS A 11 1.33 4.75 16.58
C LYS A 11 -0.09 4.48 16.10
N THR A 12 -1.03 5.27 16.59
CA THR A 12 -2.43 5.25 16.15
C THR A 12 -2.69 6.18 14.95
N GLY A 13 -3.86 6.07 14.34
CA GLY A 13 -4.27 6.84 13.15
C GLY A 13 -4.35 6.02 11.86
N GLY A 14 -3.98 4.74 11.90
CA GLY A 14 -4.16 3.79 10.80
C GLY A 14 -3.54 4.25 9.48
N VAL A 15 -4.30 4.09 8.38
CA VAL A 15 -3.84 4.42 7.01
C VAL A 15 -3.40 5.89 6.89
N MET A 16 -3.93 6.81 7.70
CA MET A 16 -3.51 8.22 7.67
C MET A 16 -2.08 8.42 8.17
N VAL A 17 -1.54 7.47 8.95
CA VAL A 17 -0.18 7.52 9.48
C VAL A 17 0.78 6.64 8.69
N TYR A 18 0.42 5.37 8.44
CA TYR A 18 1.34 4.43 7.78
C TYR A 18 1.17 4.38 6.25
N GLY A 19 0.01 4.75 5.71
CA GLY A 19 -0.33 4.55 4.30
C GLY A 19 -0.21 5.82 3.45
N ILE A 20 -1.03 6.81 3.74
CA ILE A 20 -1.08 8.07 2.98
C ILE A 20 0.18 8.88 3.30
N PRO A 21 0.97 9.35 2.33
CA PRO A 21 2.20 10.09 2.60
C PRO A 21 2.00 11.51 3.17
N GLU A 22 3.07 12.08 3.75
CA GLU A 22 3.09 13.43 4.35
C GLU A 22 2.73 14.52 3.33
N PHE A 23 3.15 14.37 2.07
CA PHE A 23 2.87 15.32 0.99
C PHE A 23 1.38 15.40 0.60
N ARG A 24 0.54 14.50 1.13
CA ARG A 24 -0.93 14.56 0.98
C ARG A 24 -1.62 14.88 2.30
N ILE A 25 -1.21 14.22 3.38
CA ILE A 25 -1.79 14.40 4.71
C ILE A 25 -0.65 14.62 5.71
N PRO A 26 -0.47 15.88 6.17
CA PRO A 26 0.47 16.19 7.23
C PRO A 26 0.17 15.43 8.52
N LYS A 27 1.16 14.72 9.08
CA LYS A 27 0.98 13.88 10.29
C LYS A 27 0.61 14.72 11.50
N VAL A 28 1.00 16.00 11.51
CA VAL A 28 0.63 16.95 12.56
C VAL A 28 -0.89 17.12 12.69
N ILE A 29 -1.64 17.01 11.59
CA ILE A 29 -3.11 17.13 11.62
C ILE A 29 -3.72 15.89 12.25
N VAL A 30 -3.23 14.70 11.87
CA VAL A 30 -3.68 13.43 12.46
C VAL A 30 -3.37 13.39 13.95
N GLN A 31 -2.19 13.86 14.35
CA GLN A 31 -1.80 13.93 15.76
C GLN A 31 -2.72 14.87 16.56
N LYS A 32 -3.12 16.02 16.01
CA LYS A 32 -4.06 16.93 16.68
C LYS A 32 -5.40 16.26 17.01
N GLU A 33 -5.95 15.48 16.08
CA GLU A 33 -7.20 14.73 16.32
C GLU A 33 -7.02 13.66 17.41
N ILE A 34 -5.89 12.95 17.39
CA ILE A 34 -5.54 11.96 18.43
C ILE A 34 -5.42 12.64 19.80
N ASP A 35 -4.78 13.80 19.87
CA ASP A 35 -4.62 14.57 21.11
C ASP A 35 -5.97 15.07 21.65
N ILE A 36 -6.92 15.43 20.76
CA ILE A 36 -8.29 15.78 21.15
C ILE A 36 -8.98 14.58 21.78
N LEU A 37 -8.90 13.39 21.17
CA LEU A 37 -9.47 12.16 21.75
C LEU A 37 -8.88 11.86 23.12
N ALA A 38 -7.56 11.98 23.27
CA ALA A 38 -6.89 11.78 24.56
C ALA A 38 -7.39 12.79 25.62
N LYS A 39 -7.57 14.06 25.25
CA LYS A 39 -8.12 15.11 26.14
C LYS A 39 -9.58 14.86 26.53
N MET A 40 -10.34 14.17 25.69
CA MET A 40 -11.71 13.71 26.01
C MET A 40 -11.74 12.51 26.95
N GLY A 41 -10.58 12.00 27.37
CA GLY A 41 -10.46 10.86 28.29
C GLY A 41 -10.37 9.50 27.59
N VAL A 42 -10.22 9.46 26.26
CA VAL A 42 -10.03 8.21 25.53
C VAL A 42 -8.64 7.65 25.83
N LYS A 43 -8.57 6.41 26.32
CA LYS A 43 -7.31 5.69 26.54
C LYS A 43 -6.87 5.02 25.25
N ILE A 44 -5.63 5.22 24.83
CA ILE A 44 -5.08 4.58 23.61
C ILE A 44 -3.95 3.65 24.01
N ILE A 45 -4.09 2.37 23.67
CA ILE A 45 -3.12 1.31 23.96
C ILE A 45 -2.54 0.82 22.63
N CYS A 46 -1.35 1.33 22.29
CA CYS A 46 -0.56 0.90 21.14
C CYS A 46 0.15 -0.44 21.39
N ASN A 47 0.73 -1.03 20.34
CA ASN A 47 1.42 -2.32 20.36
C ASN A 47 0.55 -3.47 20.89
N PHE A 48 -0.76 -3.40 20.68
CA PHE A 48 -1.74 -4.34 21.19
C PHE A 48 -2.50 -5.01 20.04
N ILE A 49 -2.19 -6.28 19.79
CA ILE A 49 -2.81 -7.02 18.70
C ILE A 49 -3.99 -7.84 19.25
N VAL A 50 -5.21 -7.32 19.08
CA VAL A 50 -6.43 -8.09 19.40
C VAL A 50 -6.47 -9.36 18.56
N GLY A 51 -6.66 -10.52 19.21
CA GLY A 51 -6.55 -11.87 18.66
C GLY A 51 -5.18 -12.54 18.84
N ARG A 52 -4.19 -11.82 19.40
CA ARG A 52 -2.91 -12.38 19.84
C ARG A 52 -2.59 -12.01 21.29
N THR A 53 -2.66 -10.72 21.63
CA THR A 53 -2.46 -10.23 23.00
C THR A 53 -3.65 -10.56 23.89
N ARG A 54 -4.87 -10.26 23.41
CA ARG A 54 -6.16 -10.66 24.02
C ARG A 54 -7.17 -10.92 22.92
N THR A 55 -8.08 -11.87 23.12
CA THR A 55 -9.24 -12.05 22.22
C THR A 55 -10.35 -11.05 22.56
N ILE A 56 -11.30 -10.83 21.65
CA ILE A 56 -12.47 -9.98 21.91
C ILE A 56 -13.26 -10.53 23.10
N GLU A 57 -13.44 -11.85 23.18
CA GLU A 57 -14.11 -12.48 24.30
C GLU A 57 -13.42 -12.19 25.64
N GLN A 58 -12.09 -12.22 25.68
CA GLN A 58 -11.34 -11.90 26.89
C GLN A 58 -11.49 -10.42 27.28
N LEU A 59 -11.47 -9.51 26.31
CA LEU A 59 -11.72 -8.09 26.58
C LEU A 59 -13.11 -7.90 27.22
N LEU A 60 -14.14 -8.52 26.65
CA LEU A 60 -15.52 -8.37 27.14
C LEU A 60 -15.75 -9.06 28.48
N LYS A 61 -15.27 -10.30 28.66
CA LYS A 61 -15.58 -11.12 29.84
C LYS A 61 -14.59 -10.97 31.00
N LYS A 62 -13.33 -10.65 30.73
CA LYS A 62 -12.25 -10.62 31.75
C LYS A 62 -11.76 -9.21 32.04
N ASP A 63 -11.70 -8.36 31.02
CA ASP A 63 -11.12 -7.02 31.16
C ASP A 63 -12.22 -5.95 31.39
N GLY A 64 -13.48 -6.36 31.50
CA GLY A 64 -14.59 -5.52 31.98
C GLY A 64 -15.21 -4.58 30.95
N PHE A 65 -14.98 -4.82 29.66
CA PHE A 65 -15.60 -4.01 28.60
C PHE A 65 -17.04 -4.45 28.31
N ASP A 66 -17.98 -3.50 28.32
CA ASP A 66 -19.40 -3.78 28.05
C ASP A 66 -19.69 -4.06 26.56
N ALA A 67 -18.89 -3.47 25.66
CA ALA A 67 -19.09 -3.55 24.23
C ALA A 67 -17.77 -3.39 23.46
N ALA A 68 -17.74 -3.87 22.22
CA ALA A 68 -16.60 -3.73 21.32
C ALA A 68 -17.04 -3.18 19.96
N TYR A 69 -16.27 -2.20 19.45
CA TYR A 69 -16.37 -1.72 18.07
C TYR A 69 -15.14 -2.21 17.28
N ILE A 70 -15.38 -2.85 16.14
CA ILE A 70 -14.31 -3.43 15.31
C ILE A 70 -14.00 -2.49 14.14
N GLY A 71 -12.95 -1.68 14.32
CA GLY A 71 -12.47 -0.68 13.35
C GLY A 71 -11.15 -1.02 12.66
N VAL A 72 -10.86 -2.31 12.42
CA VAL A 72 -9.51 -2.77 11.99
C VAL A 72 -9.17 -2.54 10.50
N GLY A 73 -10.14 -2.09 9.70
CA GLY A 73 -9.97 -1.82 8.27
C GLY A 73 -9.58 -3.05 7.43
N ALA A 74 -8.99 -2.79 6.25
CA ALA A 74 -8.54 -3.79 5.29
C ALA A 74 -7.04 -3.62 4.99
N GLY A 75 -6.20 -4.14 5.90
CA GLY A 75 -4.74 -3.95 5.85
C GLY A 75 -3.93 -5.12 5.29
N LEU A 76 -4.55 -6.24 4.88
CA LEU A 76 -3.81 -7.40 4.37
C LEU A 76 -3.58 -7.26 2.85
N PRO A 77 -2.35 -7.14 2.35
CA PRO A 77 -2.09 -6.91 0.93
C PRO A 77 -2.47 -8.12 0.07
N ARG A 78 -2.87 -7.84 -1.18
CA ARG A 78 -3.01 -8.86 -2.22
C ARG A 78 -1.79 -8.88 -3.12
N PHE A 79 -1.40 -10.08 -3.53
CA PHE A 79 -0.39 -10.32 -4.55
C PHE A 79 -1.07 -10.84 -5.83
N MET A 80 -0.39 -10.72 -6.96
CA MET A 80 -0.89 -11.07 -8.29
C MET A 80 -0.93 -12.59 -8.52
N GLY A 81 -0.11 -13.36 -7.81
CA GLY A 81 0.09 -14.79 -8.01
C GLY A 81 0.93 -15.10 -9.24
N ILE A 82 1.88 -14.22 -9.60
CA ILE A 82 2.74 -14.40 -10.79
C ILE A 82 4.14 -14.85 -10.40
N GLU A 83 4.86 -15.45 -11.36
CA GLU A 83 6.26 -15.83 -11.18
C GLU A 83 7.12 -14.60 -10.82
N GLY A 84 8.03 -14.76 -9.85
CA GLY A 84 8.98 -13.74 -9.44
C GLY A 84 8.49 -12.75 -8.37
N GLU A 85 7.28 -12.90 -7.82
CA GLU A 85 6.78 -12.01 -6.73
C GLU A 85 7.56 -12.11 -5.41
N SER A 86 8.42 -13.12 -5.24
CA SER A 86 9.28 -13.29 -4.07
C SER A 86 10.71 -12.77 -4.27
N LEU A 87 11.01 -12.15 -5.42
CA LEU A 87 12.34 -11.61 -5.70
C LEU A 87 12.69 -10.41 -4.80
N ILE A 88 13.98 -10.24 -4.52
CA ILE A 88 14.52 -9.06 -3.82
C ILE A 88 14.27 -7.83 -4.70
N GLY A 89 13.62 -6.81 -4.12
CA GLY A 89 13.16 -5.63 -4.84
C GLY A 89 11.66 -5.64 -5.13
N VAL A 90 10.95 -6.73 -4.82
CA VAL A 90 9.48 -6.75 -4.80
C VAL A 90 8.96 -6.33 -3.44
N TYR A 91 8.04 -5.38 -3.42
CA TYR A 91 7.34 -4.89 -2.24
C TYR A 91 5.84 -5.01 -2.40
N SER A 92 5.12 -5.28 -1.32
CA SER A 92 3.73 -4.83 -1.24
C SER A 92 3.70 -3.31 -1.02
N ALA A 93 2.71 -2.62 -1.59
CA ALA A 93 2.55 -1.19 -1.32
C ALA A 93 2.38 -0.89 0.18
N ASN A 94 1.74 -1.80 0.93
CA ASN A 94 1.64 -1.68 2.39
C ASN A 94 3.01 -1.68 3.06
N GLU A 95 3.91 -2.60 2.69
CA GLU A 95 5.27 -2.62 3.23
C GLU A 95 6.02 -1.34 2.85
N TYR A 96 6.01 -1.00 1.56
CA TYR A 96 6.77 0.13 1.01
C TYR A 96 6.37 1.46 1.69
N LEU A 97 5.06 1.72 1.74
CA LEU A 97 4.52 2.93 2.36
C LEU A 97 4.66 2.90 3.89
N THR A 98 4.55 1.75 4.55
CA THR A 98 4.80 1.67 6.01
C THR A 98 6.25 2.00 6.33
N ARG A 99 7.22 1.46 5.55
CA ARG A 99 8.64 1.81 5.70
C ARG A 99 8.86 3.31 5.48
N ALA A 100 8.33 3.86 4.40
CA ALA A 100 8.50 5.27 4.09
C ALA A 100 7.83 6.19 5.11
N ASN A 101 6.56 5.97 5.45
CA ASN A 101 5.74 6.90 6.23
C ASN A 101 5.84 6.68 7.73
N LEU A 102 5.56 5.45 8.20
CA LEU A 102 5.52 5.16 9.63
C LEU A 102 6.94 5.09 10.20
N MET A 103 7.83 4.41 9.49
CA MET A 103 9.21 4.18 9.93
C MET A 103 10.20 5.26 9.45
N LYS A 104 9.75 6.20 8.61
CA LYS A 104 10.57 7.30 8.08
C LYS A 104 11.84 6.84 7.38
N ALA A 105 11.77 5.76 6.60
CA ALA A 105 12.95 5.19 5.94
C ALA A 105 13.65 6.14 4.94
N TYR A 106 13.01 7.26 4.57
CA TYR A 106 13.66 8.35 3.82
C TYR A 106 14.75 9.09 4.62
N ASP A 107 14.81 8.91 5.94
CA ASP A 107 15.78 9.52 6.87
C ASP A 107 16.75 8.47 7.45
N PHE A 108 16.98 7.39 6.70
CA PHE A 108 17.81 6.27 7.13
C PHE A 108 19.26 6.72 7.42
N GLY A 109 19.75 6.41 8.62
CA GLY A 109 21.11 6.75 9.06
C GLY A 109 21.28 8.14 9.69
N SER A 110 20.27 9.02 9.59
CA SER A 110 20.26 10.35 10.22
C SER A 110 19.15 10.55 11.25
N GLY A 111 18.02 9.86 11.11
CA GLY A 111 16.90 9.94 12.05
C GLY A 111 16.01 8.69 12.11
N ALA A 112 16.26 7.68 11.28
CA ALA A 112 15.58 6.40 11.30
C ALA A 112 16.53 5.21 11.10
N ASP A 113 16.22 4.09 11.77
CA ASP A 113 16.98 2.84 11.66
C ASP A 113 16.42 1.89 10.59
N THR A 114 15.22 2.16 10.08
CA THR A 114 14.57 1.30 9.08
C THR A 114 15.09 1.61 7.69
N PRO A 115 15.73 0.67 6.98
CA PRO A 115 16.15 0.88 5.62
C PRO A 115 15.00 0.72 4.62
N ILE A 116 15.17 1.33 3.46
CA ILE A 116 14.40 1.09 2.23
C ILE A 116 15.39 0.99 1.07
N ALA A 117 15.13 0.10 0.11
CA ALA A 117 16.04 -0.05 -1.03
C ALA A 117 16.06 1.23 -1.86
N LEU A 118 17.27 1.68 -2.24
CA LEU A 118 17.44 2.71 -3.25
C LEU A 118 17.22 2.10 -4.63
N SER A 119 16.18 2.56 -5.30
CA SER A 119 15.73 2.04 -6.58
C SER A 119 16.01 3.07 -7.68
N ARG A 120 16.48 2.65 -8.86
CA ARG A 120 16.66 3.56 -10.01
C ARG A 120 15.42 3.54 -10.90
N LYS A 121 14.91 2.35 -11.20
CA LYS A 121 13.74 2.14 -12.07
C LYS A 121 12.67 1.33 -11.35
N VAL A 122 11.56 1.97 -11.03
CA VAL A 122 10.48 1.36 -10.22
C VAL A 122 9.26 1.10 -11.08
N ALA A 123 8.71 -0.11 -11.04
CA ALA A 123 7.36 -0.40 -11.54
C ALA A 123 6.36 -0.46 -10.37
N VAL A 124 5.25 0.24 -10.49
CA VAL A 124 4.13 0.20 -9.54
C VAL A 124 2.91 -0.41 -10.23
N MET A 125 2.45 -1.55 -9.72
CA MET A 125 1.35 -2.31 -10.30
C MET A 125 0.03 -1.89 -9.67
N GLY A 126 -0.77 -1.10 -10.38
CA GLY A 126 -2.06 -0.62 -9.89
C GLY A 126 -2.47 0.72 -10.48
N GLY A 127 -3.65 1.19 -10.10
CA GLY A 127 -4.19 2.48 -10.52
C GLY A 127 -5.03 3.18 -9.44
N GLY A 128 -4.95 2.72 -8.19
CA GLY A 128 -5.65 3.38 -7.07
C GLY A 128 -4.78 4.45 -6.42
N ASN A 129 -5.33 5.15 -5.43
CA ASN A 129 -4.58 6.14 -4.64
C ASN A 129 -3.31 5.54 -4.03
N VAL A 130 -3.35 4.28 -3.58
CA VAL A 130 -2.17 3.56 -3.04
C VAL A 130 -1.06 3.41 -4.10
N ALA A 131 -1.42 3.23 -5.37
CA ALA A 131 -0.45 3.15 -6.46
C ALA A 131 0.17 4.53 -6.75
N MET A 132 -0.64 5.59 -6.74
CA MET A 132 -0.15 6.98 -6.87
C MET A 132 0.79 7.35 -5.73
N ASP A 133 0.38 7.06 -4.49
CA ASP A 133 1.17 7.32 -3.29
C ASP A 133 2.51 6.57 -3.35
N SER A 134 2.49 5.30 -3.73
CA SER A 134 3.71 4.49 -3.91
C SER A 134 4.63 5.07 -4.98
N ALA A 135 4.07 5.44 -6.15
CA ALA A 135 4.84 5.97 -7.27
C ALA A 135 5.50 7.32 -6.93
N ARG A 136 4.72 8.24 -6.36
CA ARG A 136 5.21 9.57 -5.94
C ARG A 136 6.19 9.50 -4.77
N THR A 137 6.04 8.50 -3.90
CA THR A 137 7.01 8.21 -2.84
C THR A 137 8.32 7.67 -3.41
N ALA A 138 8.26 6.75 -4.38
CA ALA A 138 9.44 6.21 -5.04
C ALA A 138 10.28 7.31 -5.73
N LEU A 139 9.61 8.25 -6.39
CA LEU A 139 10.28 9.40 -7.01
C LEU A 139 11.00 10.26 -5.96
N ARG A 140 10.35 10.56 -4.82
CA ARG A 140 10.94 11.34 -3.71
C ARG A 140 12.08 10.63 -3.00
N LEU A 141 12.09 9.30 -3.04
CA LEU A 141 13.19 8.47 -2.55
C LEU A 141 14.38 8.40 -3.53
N GLY A 142 14.30 9.10 -4.66
CA GLY A 142 15.41 9.27 -5.60
C GLY A 142 15.38 8.34 -6.82
N ALA A 143 14.24 7.70 -7.12
CA ALA A 143 14.12 6.92 -8.34
C ALA A 143 14.27 7.80 -9.59
N GLU A 144 15.11 7.36 -10.54
CA GLU A 144 15.32 8.04 -11.82
C GLU A 144 14.11 7.92 -12.74
N LYS A 145 13.42 6.77 -12.69
CA LYS A 145 12.19 6.51 -13.44
C LYS A 145 11.20 5.72 -12.61
N VAL A 146 9.93 6.11 -12.70
CA VAL A 146 8.83 5.42 -12.07
C VAL A 146 7.75 5.14 -13.12
N TYR A 147 7.39 3.88 -13.27
CA TYR A 147 6.38 3.38 -14.19
C TYR A 147 5.13 2.97 -13.43
N LEU A 148 4.00 3.58 -13.72
CA LEU A 148 2.70 3.10 -13.25
C LEU A 148 2.13 2.09 -14.25
N VAL A 149 2.14 0.81 -13.91
CA VAL A 149 1.65 -0.26 -14.79
C VAL A 149 0.22 -0.61 -14.42
N TYR A 150 -0.71 -0.31 -15.33
CA TYR A 150 -2.15 -0.46 -15.09
C TYR A 150 -2.85 -1.18 -16.23
N ARG A 151 -3.60 -2.24 -15.87
CA ARG A 151 -4.26 -3.13 -16.84
C ARG A 151 -5.48 -2.53 -17.55
N ARG A 152 -5.91 -1.32 -17.22
CA ARG A 152 -7.04 -0.61 -17.87
C ARG A 152 -6.58 0.77 -18.35
N THR A 153 -7.50 1.58 -18.85
CA THR A 153 -7.19 2.96 -19.25
C THR A 153 -7.33 3.91 -18.06
N GLU A 154 -6.86 5.15 -18.25
CA GLU A 154 -7.01 6.23 -17.28
C GLU A 154 -8.48 6.46 -16.87
N LYS A 155 -9.43 6.28 -17.79
CA LYS A 155 -10.87 6.42 -17.50
C LYS A 155 -11.38 5.45 -16.43
N GLU A 156 -10.81 4.25 -16.34
CA GLU A 156 -11.20 3.25 -15.33
C GLU A 156 -10.38 3.33 -14.04
N MET A 157 -9.43 4.26 -13.98
CA MET A 157 -8.52 4.42 -12.86
C MET A 157 -9.29 4.88 -11.61
N PRO A 158 -9.23 4.13 -10.50
CA PRO A 158 -9.98 4.49 -9.28
C PRO A 158 -9.27 5.54 -8.41
N ALA A 159 -8.07 5.99 -8.77
CA ALA A 159 -7.39 7.09 -8.09
C ALA A 159 -8.18 8.40 -8.24
N ARG A 160 -8.00 9.31 -7.29
CA ARG A 160 -8.51 10.68 -7.42
C ARG A 160 -7.84 11.36 -8.61
N ILE A 161 -8.63 12.03 -9.45
CA ILE A 161 -8.15 12.70 -10.68
C ILE A 161 -6.98 13.64 -10.38
N GLU A 162 -7.08 14.42 -9.29
CA GLU A 162 -6.02 15.32 -8.83
C GLU A 162 -4.69 14.58 -8.55
N GLU A 163 -4.74 13.38 -7.98
CA GLU A 163 -3.53 12.60 -7.69
C GLU A 163 -2.92 12.00 -8.97
N VAL A 164 -3.75 11.69 -9.96
CA VAL A 164 -3.30 11.25 -11.29
C VAL A 164 -2.57 12.39 -11.98
N HIS A 165 -3.15 13.59 -11.97
CA HIS A 165 -2.54 14.78 -12.56
C HIS A 165 -1.22 15.13 -11.88
N HIS A 166 -1.20 15.20 -10.54
CA HIS A 166 0.05 15.45 -9.80
C HIS A 166 1.12 14.39 -10.09
N ALA A 167 0.74 13.11 -10.22
CA ALA A 167 1.68 12.05 -10.57
C ALA A 167 2.27 12.24 -11.98
N GLN A 168 1.44 12.62 -12.96
CA GLN A 168 1.88 12.91 -14.33
C GLN A 168 2.81 14.15 -14.36
N GLU A 169 2.46 15.22 -13.65
CA GLU A 169 3.26 16.45 -13.54
C GLU A 169 4.62 16.21 -12.87
N GLU A 170 4.67 15.29 -11.91
CA GLU A 170 5.92 14.84 -11.27
C GLU A 170 6.78 13.95 -12.19
N GLY A 171 6.28 13.55 -13.37
CA GLY A 171 7.02 12.78 -14.36
C GLY A 171 6.90 11.26 -14.24
N ILE A 172 5.90 10.75 -13.52
CA ILE A 172 5.60 9.30 -13.50
C ILE A 172 5.11 8.89 -14.90
N GLU A 173 5.69 7.82 -15.45
CA GLU A 173 5.35 7.29 -16.78
C GLU A 173 4.18 6.30 -16.67
N PHE A 174 3.06 6.58 -17.34
CA PHE A 174 1.84 5.76 -17.25
C PHE A 174 1.80 4.69 -18.34
N HIS A 175 1.97 3.44 -17.91
CA HIS A 175 1.85 2.24 -18.73
C HIS A 175 0.45 1.65 -18.61
N ILE A 176 -0.51 2.28 -19.30
CA ILE A 176 -1.91 1.83 -19.34
C ILE A 176 -2.11 0.65 -20.29
N LEU A 177 -3.19 -0.11 -20.08
CA LEU A 177 -3.50 -1.34 -20.79
C LEU A 177 -2.34 -2.36 -20.75
N GLN A 178 -1.62 -2.40 -19.64
CA GLN A 178 -0.46 -3.27 -19.44
C GLN A 178 -0.53 -3.92 -18.06
N SER A 179 -0.07 -5.16 -17.95
CA SER A 179 0.08 -5.86 -16.67
C SER A 179 1.25 -6.81 -16.74
N PRO A 180 2.06 -6.98 -15.68
CA PRO A 180 3.11 -7.99 -15.66
C PRO A 180 2.51 -9.40 -15.73
N LYS A 181 3.12 -10.24 -16.55
CA LYS A 181 2.93 -11.69 -16.64
C LYS A 181 3.86 -12.42 -15.67
N ARG A 182 5.09 -11.91 -15.50
CA ARG A 182 6.10 -12.36 -14.52
C ARG A 182 7.11 -11.27 -14.21
N ILE A 183 7.80 -11.42 -13.09
CA ILE A 183 8.92 -10.57 -12.67
C ILE A 183 10.22 -11.38 -12.88
N ILE A 184 11.22 -10.76 -13.51
CA ILE A 184 12.46 -11.42 -13.91
C ILE A 184 13.57 -11.03 -12.93
N GLY A 185 14.24 -12.04 -12.37
CA GLY A 185 15.36 -11.88 -11.44
C GLY A 185 16.73 -12.17 -12.06
N ASP A 186 17.78 -11.64 -11.44
CA ASP A 186 19.17 -12.06 -11.69
C ASP A 186 19.53 -13.34 -10.93
N ARG A 187 20.79 -13.78 -11.08
CA ARG A 187 21.34 -14.94 -10.35
C ARG A 187 21.32 -14.82 -8.82
N ASN A 188 21.16 -13.61 -8.28
CA ASN A 188 21.08 -13.31 -6.85
C ASN A 188 19.61 -13.09 -6.41
N SER A 189 18.64 -13.46 -7.24
CA SER A 189 17.21 -13.25 -6.99
C SER A 189 16.82 -11.78 -6.85
N ARG A 190 17.55 -10.84 -7.45
CA ARG A 190 17.18 -9.41 -7.50
C ARG A 190 16.41 -9.10 -8.77
N VAL A 191 15.35 -8.30 -8.66
CA VAL A 191 14.58 -7.85 -9.83
C VAL A 191 15.48 -7.12 -10.82
N ILE A 192 15.37 -7.48 -12.10
CA ILE A 192 16.05 -6.79 -13.21
C ILE A 192 15.11 -6.36 -14.32
N ALA A 193 13.89 -6.92 -14.36
CA ALA A 193 12.85 -6.53 -15.31
C ALA A 193 11.48 -7.10 -14.93
N ILE A 194 10.46 -6.62 -15.62
CA ILE A 194 9.15 -7.25 -15.72
C ILE A 194 8.86 -7.61 -17.17
N GLU A 195 8.23 -8.76 -17.38
CA GLU A 195 7.64 -9.13 -18.67
C GLU A 195 6.15 -8.79 -18.60
N CYS A 196 5.70 -7.88 -19.46
CA CYS A 196 4.34 -7.38 -19.49
C CYS A 196 3.56 -7.91 -20.68
N LEU A 197 2.25 -8.02 -20.51
CA LEU A 197 1.27 -8.23 -21.58
C LEU A 197 0.50 -6.95 -21.84
N LYS A 198 0.11 -6.73 -23.10
CA LYS A 198 -0.86 -5.70 -23.47
C LYS A 198 -2.29 -6.23 -23.28
N TYR A 199 -3.19 -5.31 -23.00
CA TYR A 199 -4.61 -5.58 -22.76
C TYR A 199 -5.48 -4.74 -23.70
N ARG A 200 -6.67 -5.24 -23.98
CA ARG A 200 -7.78 -4.47 -24.56
C ARG A 200 -8.95 -4.45 -23.59
N LEU A 201 -9.79 -3.43 -23.70
CA LEU A 201 -11.01 -3.36 -22.89
C LEU A 201 -12.13 -4.18 -23.56
N GLY A 202 -12.78 -5.04 -22.79
CA GLY A 202 -14.01 -5.74 -23.15
C GLY A 202 -15.25 -5.03 -22.59
N GLU A 203 -16.27 -5.83 -22.29
CA GLU A 203 -17.49 -5.37 -21.64
C GLU A 203 -17.26 -4.95 -20.18
N PRO A 204 -18.12 -4.08 -19.61
CA PRO A 204 -18.11 -3.75 -18.19
C PRO A 204 -18.16 -4.99 -17.28
N ASP A 205 -17.40 -4.95 -16.19
CA ASP A 205 -17.47 -5.90 -15.07
C ASP A 205 -18.52 -5.46 -14.02
N ASP A 206 -18.66 -6.25 -12.95
CA ASP A 206 -19.62 -5.99 -11.86
C ASP A 206 -19.38 -4.65 -11.13
N SER A 207 -18.19 -4.05 -11.28
CA SER A 207 -17.89 -2.72 -10.76
C SER A 207 -18.23 -1.59 -11.73
N GLY A 208 -18.85 -1.91 -12.87
CA GLY A 208 -19.18 -0.98 -13.97
C GLY A 208 -17.98 -0.60 -14.84
N ARG A 209 -16.79 -1.13 -14.56
CA ARG A 209 -15.56 -0.78 -15.30
C ARG A 209 -15.27 -1.82 -16.36
N ARG A 210 -14.78 -1.40 -17.52
CA ARG A 210 -14.49 -2.34 -18.62
C ARG A 210 -13.45 -3.38 -18.22
N ARG A 211 -13.76 -4.66 -18.48
CA ARG A 211 -12.91 -5.80 -18.14
C ARG A 211 -11.65 -5.78 -19.01
N PRO A 212 -10.45 -5.91 -18.43
CA PRO A 212 -9.22 -6.02 -19.20
C PRO A 212 -9.10 -7.45 -19.75
N ILE A 213 -8.89 -7.59 -21.06
CA ILE A 213 -8.70 -8.85 -21.78
C ILE A 213 -7.26 -8.89 -22.30
N PRO A 214 -6.44 -9.91 -21.94
CA PRO A 214 -5.07 -10.00 -22.40
C PRO A 214 -5.02 -10.19 -23.93
N ILE A 215 -4.01 -9.60 -24.55
CA ILE A 215 -3.67 -9.82 -25.96
C ILE A 215 -2.53 -10.85 -25.99
N GLU A 216 -2.83 -12.08 -26.36
CA GLU A 216 -1.83 -13.15 -26.46
C GLU A 216 -0.73 -12.81 -27.48
N GLY A 217 0.51 -13.16 -27.19
CA GLY A 217 1.66 -12.86 -28.06
C GLY A 217 2.12 -11.40 -28.03
N SER A 218 1.57 -10.57 -27.13
CA SER A 218 1.95 -9.16 -26.98
C SER A 218 3.02 -8.91 -25.93
N GLU A 219 3.72 -9.96 -25.48
CA GLU A 219 4.73 -9.89 -24.44
C GLU A 219 5.86 -8.93 -24.80
N PHE A 220 6.27 -8.11 -23.83
CA PHE A 220 7.42 -7.23 -23.95
C PHE A 220 8.06 -7.02 -22.59
N ARG A 221 9.33 -6.61 -22.60
CA ARG A 221 10.14 -6.43 -21.39
C ARG A 221 10.23 -4.95 -21.01
N ILE A 222 10.13 -4.65 -19.72
CA ILE A 222 10.45 -3.34 -19.13
C ILE A 222 11.54 -3.57 -18.08
N ASP A 223 12.69 -2.92 -18.25
CA ASP A 223 13.79 -3.02 -17.28
C ASP A 223 13.49 -2.17 -16.04
N VAL A 224 13.49 -2.82 -14.88
CA VAL A 224 13.22 -2.24 -13.55
C VAL A 224 14.06 -2.97 -12.51
N ASP A 225 14.39 -2.31 -11.42
CA ASP A 225 15.09 -2.92 -10.28
C ASP A 225 14.20 -3.10 -9.05
N THR A 226 12.99 -2.52 -9.08
CA THR A 226 12.03 -2.58 -7.97
C THR A 226 10.61 -2.67 -8.50
N CYS A 227 9.79 -3.52 -7.87
CA CYS A 227 8.38 -3.69 -8.18
C CYS A 227 7.55 -3.44 -6.91
N ILE A 228 6.52 -2.60 -7.00
CA ILE A 228 5.60 -2.30 -5.90
C ILE A 228 4.20 -2.76 -6.28
N ILE A 229 3.68 -3.77 -5.57
CA ILE A 229 2.37 -4.36 -5.81
C ILE A 229 1.29 -3.56 -5.07
N ALA A 230 0.47 -2.81 -5.81
CA ALA A 230 -0.55 -1.89 -5.32
C ALA A 230 -1.97 -2.25 -5.83
N ILE A 231 -2.31 -3.55 -5.82
CA ILE A 231 -3.55 -4.08 -6.41
C ILE A 231 -4.72 -4.20 -5.41
N GLY A 232 -4.58 -3.61 -4.23
CA GLY A 232 -5.60 -3.56 -3.18
C GLY A 232 -5.36 -4.54 -2.03
N ASN A 233 -6.17 -4.40 -0.99
CA ASN A 233 -6.05 -5.11 0.27
C ASN A 233 -7.36 -5.79 0.65
N ILE A 234 -7.29 -6.77 1.55
CA ILE A 234 -8.44 -7.46 2.15
C ILE A 234 -8.44 -7.30 3.68
N ALA A 235 -9.57 -7.62 4.31
CA ALA A 235 -9.68 -7.66 5.75
C ALA A 235 -8.80 -8.77 6.34
N ASN A 236 -8.15 -8.49 7.47
CA ASN A 236 -7.35 -9.48 8.16
C ASN A 236 -8.28 -10.53 8.83
N PRO A 237 -8.11 -11.83 8.57
CA PRO A 237 -8.96 -12.87 9.14
C PRO A 237 -8.79 -13.04 10.65
N LEU A 238 -7.74 -12.47 11.26
CA LEU A 238 -7.40 -12.64 12.68
C LEU A 238 -8.59 -12.38 13.60
N ILE A 239 -9.33 -11.29 13.37
CA ILE A 239 -10.47 -10.92 14.22
C ILE A 239 -11.65 -11.90 14.11
N ARG A 240 -11.77 -12.62 12.99
CA ARG A 240 -12.82 -13.66 12.85
C ARG A 240 -12.52 -14.90 13.69
N GLN A 241 -11.29 -15.05 14.17
CA GLN A 241 -10.83 -16.20 14.94
C GLN A 241 -10.86 -15.95 16.45
N THR A 242 -11.38 -14.80 16.90
CA THR A 242 -11.36 -14.35 18.31
C THR A 242 -12.70 -14.46 19.01
#